data_AF-A0A931KD91-F1
#
_entry.id   AF-A0A931KD91-F1
#
_cell.length_a   1.000
_cell.length_b   1.000
_cell.length_c   1.000
_cell.angle_alpha   90.00
_cell.angle_beta   90.00
_cell.angle_gamma   90.00
#
_symmetry.space_group_name_H-M   'P 1'
#
loop_
_entity.id
_entity.type
_entity.pdbx_description
1 polymer ?
#
loop_
_entity_poly.entity_id
_entity_poly.type
_entity_poly.pdbx_seq_one_letter_code
_entity_poly.pdbx_strand_id
1 'polypeptide(L)'
;MSNEPESTPAQPVQPADPRLKLVKRFENRYLPKGELRDRWKAIRAKWLADESHSGVTLDELKALKVDWAKAREARKPKAKV
;
A
#
# COMPACT_ATOMS: atom_id res chain seq x y z
N MET A 1 18.30 -13.18 -42.39
CA MET A 1 17.96 -13.40 -40.97
C MET A 1 17.30 -12.13 -40.45
N SER A 2 15.97 -12.07 -40.39
CA SER A 2 15.27 -10.95 -39.75
C SER A 2 15.12 -11.28 -38.28
N ASN A 3 15.78 -10.52 -37.42
CA ASN A 3 15.66 -10.66 -35.98
C ASN A 3 14.49 -9.77 -35.52
N GLU A 4 13.39 -10.36 -35.10
CA GLU A 4 12.26 -9.68 -34.46
C GLU A 4 12.68 -9.13 -33.09
N PRO A 5 12.35 -7.88 -32.75
CA PRO A 5 12.44 -7.41 -31.37
C PRO A 5 11.26 -7.95 -30.55
N GLU A 6 11.61 -8.72 -29.53
CA GLU A 6 10.76 -9.30 -28.50
C GLU A 6 9.77 -8.26 -27.94
N SER A 7 8.48 -8.40 -28.28
CA SER A 7 7.40 -7.64 -27.65
C SER A 7 7.19 -8.13 -26.22
N THR A 8 7.82 -7.47 -25.25
CA THR A 8 7.30 -7.52 -23.87
C THR A 8 5.98 -6.74 -23.88
N PRO A 9 4.81 -7.36 -23.59
CA PRO A 9 3.57 -6.61 -23.58
C PRO A 9 3.64 -5.61 -22.42
N ALA A 10 3.78 -4.33 -22.78
CA ALA A 10 3.52 -3.21 -21.91
C ALA A 10 2.07 -3.36 -21.42
N GLN A 11 1.91 -3.85 -20.18
CA GLN A 11 0.60 -3.97 -19.56
C GLN A 11 -0.07 -2.58 -19.61
N PRO A 12 -1.32 -2.49 -20.10
CA PRO A 12 -2.03 -1.24 -20.23
C PRO A 12 -2.04 -0.55 -18.88
N VAL A 13 -1.74 0.76 -18.87
CA VAL A 13 -1.75 1.59 -17.67
C VAL A 13 -3.20 1.69 -17.20
N GLN A 14 -3.66 0.68 -16.47
CA GLN A 14 -5.00 0.65 -15.90
C GLN A 14 -5.22 1.96 -15.13
N PRO A 15 -6.42 2.59 -15.22
CA PRO A 15 -6.71 3.80 -14.47
C PRO A 15 -6.33 3.55 -13.02
N ALA A 16 -5.29 4.25 -12.55
CA ALA A 16 -4.55 3.85 -11.37
C ALA A 16 -5.52 3.65 -10.22
N ASP A 17 -5.74 2.39 -9.84
CA ASP A 17 -6.66 2.07 -8.75
C ASP A 17 -6.23 2.93 -7.57
N PRO A 18 -7.09 3.82 -7.06
CA PRO A 18 -6.70 4.75 -6.01
C PRO A 18 -6.24 4.01 -4.74
N ARG A 19 -6.59 2.71 -4.61
CA ARG A 19 -6.06 1.78 -3.60
C ARG A 19 -4.58 1.47 -3.81
N LEU A 20 -4.13 1.27 -5.05
CA LEU A 20 -2.73 0.95 -5.40
C LEU A 20 -1.76 2.03 -4.89
N LYS A 21 -2.15 3.30 -4.98
CA LYS A 21 -1.35 4.44 -4.47
C LYS A 21 -1.14 4.35 -2.95
N LEU A 22 -2.17 3.91 -2.21
CA LEU A 22 -2.10 3.73 -0.76
C LEU A 22 -1.29 2.47 -0.42
N VAL A 23 -1.51 1.37 -1.15
CA VAL A 23 -0.76 0.11 -1.01
C VAL A 23 0.73 0.34 -1.20
N LYS A 24 1.15 0.93 -2.33
CA LYS A 24 2.56 1.28 -2.62
C LYS A 24 3.17 2.19 -1.57
N ARG A 25 2.37 3.09 -0.99
CA ARG A 25 2.83 3.95 0.11
C ARG A 25 3.18 3.13 1.34
N PHE A 26 2.41 2.11 1.69
CA PHE A 26 2.69 1.27 2.85
C PHE A 26 3.72 0.17 2.57
N GLU A 27 3.86 -0.30 1.34
CA GLU A 27 4.95 -1.22 0.96
C GLU A 27 6.32 -0.55 1.10
N ASN A 28 6.45 0.70 0.65
CA ASN A 28 7.71 1.45 0.73
C ASN A 28 7.93 2.15 2.07
N ARG A 29 7.05 1.95 3.06
CA ARG A 29 7.07 2.73 4.31
C ARG A 29 7.14 1.84 5.52
N TYR A 30 8.05 2.21 6.42
CA TYR A 30 8.21 1.52 7.69
C TYR A 30 7.04 1.83 8.61
N LEU A 31 6.14 0.86 8.76
CA LEU A 31 5.08 0.90 9.77
C LEU A 31 5.67 0.50 11.13
N PRO A 32 5.39 1.27 12.20
CA PRO A 32 5.73 0.88 13.57
C PRO A 32 5.31 -0.56 13.87
N LYS A 33 6.16 -1.35 14.56
CA LYS A 33 5.71 -2.60 15.18
C LYS A 33 4.52 -2.29 16.10
N GLY A 34 3.45 -3.09 15.98
CA GLY A 34 2.18 -2.91 16.68
C GLY A 34 0.98 -3.12 15.75
N GLU A 35 -0.21 -2.76 16.21
CA GLU A 35 -1.48 -3.00 15.51
C GLU A 35 -1.50 -2.49 14.07
N LEU A 36 -0.84 -1.36 13.79
CA LEU A 36 -0.74 -0.79 12.44
C LEU A 36 -0.04 -1.71 11.44
N ARG A 37 1.04 -2.38 11.87
CA ARG A 37 1.78 -3.31 11.02
C ARG A 37 0.98 -4.59 10.79
N ASP A 38 0.28 -5.08 11.81
CA ASP A 38 -0.58 -6.27 11.68
C ASP A 38 -1.78 -6.01 10.78
N ARG A 39 -2.45 -4.85 10.92
CA ARG A 39 -3.51 -4.41 10.01
C ARG A 39 -3.00 -4.32 8.57
N TRP A 40 -1.83 -3.71 8.36
CA TRP A 40 -1.21 -3.65 7.03
C TRP A 40 -0.89 -5.03 6.47
N LYS A 41 -0.35 -5.95 7.27
CA LYS A 41 -0.08 -7.32 6.84
C LYS A 41 -1.36 -8.03 6.39
N ALA A 42 -2.44 -7.90 7.15
CA ALA A 42 -3.73 -8.49 6.80
C ALA A 42 -4.27 -7.91 5.48
N ILE A 43 -4.22 -6.59 5.32
CA ILE A 43 -4.62 -5.91 4.08
C ILE A 43 -3.75 -6.36 2.91
N ARG A 44 -2.43 -6.43 3.10
CA ARG A 44 -1.49 -6.87 2.06
C ARG A 44 -1.70 -8.33 1.69
N ALA A 45 -1.98 -9.20 2.66
CA ALA A 45 -2.28 -10.60 2.40
C ALA A 45 -3.55 -10.74 1.55
N LYS A 46 -4.63 -10.00 1.89
CA LYS A 46 -5.84 -9.96 1.07
C LYS A 46 -5.58 -9.36 -0.32
N TRP A 47 -4.74 -8.32 -0.41
CA TRP A 47 -4.35 -7.69 -1.66
C TRP A 47 -3.62 -8.68 -2.58
N LEU A 48 -2.72 -9.49 -2.03
CA LEU A 48 -1.95 -10.48 -2.80
C LEU A 48 -2.72 -11.79 -3.06
N ALA A 49 -3.80 -12.04 -2.31
CA ALA A 49 -4.59 -13.27 -2.44
C ALA A 49 -5.57 -13.26 -3.62
N ASP A 50 -6.02 -12.07 -4.05
CA ASP A 50 -7.00 -11.91 -5.13
C ASP A 50 -6.49 -10.88 -6.15
N GLU A 51 -6.53 -11.26 -7.42
CA GLU A 51 -6.18 -10.40 -8.57
C GLU A 51 -7.15 -9.22 -8.72
N SER A 52 -8.39 -9.38 -8.26
CA SER A 52 -9.40 -8.30 -8.20
C SER A 52 -9.28 -7.42 -6.94
N HIS A 53 -8.41 -7.81 -6.01
CA HIS A 53 -8.19 -7.12 -4.72
C HIS A 53 -9.49 -6.85 -3.95
N SER A 54 -10.51 -7.71 -4.11
CA SER A 54 -11.88 -7.49 -3.64
C SER A 54 -11.96 -7.38 -2.12
N GLY A 55 -11.02 -8.03 -1.41
CA GLY A 55 -10.92 -8.02 0.04
C GLY A 55 -10.26 -6.76 0.63
N VAL A 56 -9.86 -5.79 -0.19
CA VAL A 56 -9.25 -4.54 0.27
C VAL A 56 -10.06 -3.36 -0.22
N THR A 57 -10.68 -2.67 0.73
CA THR A 57 -11.43 -1.46 0.44
C THR A 57 -10.54 -0.22 0.51
N LEU A 58 -10.92 0.80 -0.26
CA LEU A 58 -10.27 2.10 -0.21
C LEU A 58 -10.45 2.80 1.15
N ASP A 59 -11.58 2.53 1.82
CA ASP A 59 -11.87 3.08 3.14
C ASP A 59 -10.94 2.50 4.22
N GLU A 60 -10.71 1.18 4.22
CA GLU A 60 -9.73 0.53 5.11
C GLU A 60 -8.33 1.11 4.93
N LEU A 61 -7.89 1.30 3.68
CA LEU A 61 -6.59 1.90 3.38
C LEU A 61 -6.49 3.37 3.83
N LYS A 62 -7.59 4.14 3.72
CA LYS A 62 -7.66 5.52 4.24
C LYS A 62 -7.62 5.54 5.77
N ALA A 63 -8.38 4.67 6.43
CA ALA A 63 -8.38 4.53 7.88
C ALA A 63 -6.97 4.19 8.38
N LEU A 64 -6.30 3.20 7.77
CA LEU A 64 -4.92 2.84 8.07
C LEU A 64 -3.97 4.03 7.91
N LYS A 65 -4.17 4.87 6.88
CA LYS A 65 -3.37 6.08 6.66
C LYS A 65 -3.57 7.12 7.75
N VAL A 66 -4.81 7.32 8.21
CA VAL A 66 -5.13 8.24 9.30
C VAL A 66 -4.50 7.75 10.61
N ASP A 67 -4.69 6.47 10.95
CA ASP A 67 -4.12 5.88 12.16
C ASP A 67 -2.59 5.92 12.14
N TRP A 68 -1.98 5.63 10.98
CA TRP A 68 -0.53 5.75 10.81
C TRP A 68 -0.03 7.19 11.00
N ALA A 69 -0.76 8.17 10.45
CA ALA A 69 -0.43 9.58 10.66
C ALA A 69 -0.50 9.97 12.14
N LYS A 70 -1.56 9.55 12.85
CA LYS A 70 -1.71 9.77 14.30
C LYS A 70 -0.58 9.12 15.11
N ALA A 71 -0.28 7.85 14.83
CA ALA A 71 0.79 7.12 15.51
C ALA A 71 2.17 7.75 15.25
N ARG A 72 2.38 8.34 14.06
CA ARG A 72 3.61 9.08 13.74
C ARG A 72 3.70 10.38 14.53
N GLU A 73 2.62 11.14 14.67
CA GLU A 73 2.62 12.36 15.49
C GLU A 73 2.82 12.05 16.98
N ALA A 74 2.21 10.97 17.50
CA ALA A 74 2.41 10.53 18.88
C ALA A 74 3.85 10.08 19.17
N ARG A 75 4.57 9.59 18.14
CA ARG A 75 5.98 9.18 18.23
C ARG A 75 6.97 10.32 18.08
N LYS A 76 6.56 11.49 17.62
CA LYS A 76 7.44 12.65 17.71
C LYS A 76 7.67 12.89 19.20
N PRO A 77 8.92 12.91 19.68
CA PRO A 77 9.16 13.31 21.05
C PRO A 77 8.52 14.68 21.20
N LYS A 78 7.58 14.82 22.14
CA LYS A 78 7.11 16.15 22.51
C LYS A 78 8.37 16.89 22.94
N ALA A 79 8.80 17.86 22.14
CA ALA A 79 9.85 18.76 22.55
C ALA A 79 9.39 19.31 23.90
N LYS A 80 10.10 18.92 24.97
CA LYS A 80 9.97 19.59 26.26
C LYS A 80 10.43 21.03 26.02
N VAL A 81 9.46 21.92 25.85
CA VAL A 81 9.60 23.35 26.04
C VAL A 81 8.91 23.66 27.35
#